data_AF-A0A662IUV5-F1
#
_entry.id   AF-A0A662IUV5-F1
#
_cell.length_a   1.000
_cell.length_b   1.000
_cell.length_c   1.000
_cell.angle_alpha   90.00
_cell.angle_beta   90.00
_cell.angle_gamma   90.00
#
_symmetry.space_group_name_H-M   'P 1'
#
loop_
_entity.id
_entity.type
_entity.pdbx_description
1 polymer ?
#
loop_
_entity_poly.entity_id
_entity_poly.type
_entity_poly.pdbx_seq_one_letter_code
_entity_poly.pdbx_strand_id
1 'polypeptide(L)'
;MASALAASLTQLRGVERQLLEGVVEPDVVRDTKIVSGRRRLREVPVKHHGVDAVKWAYEYAWRARMAWLKGDRGSAAKLLGRALHYVQDYCVGRGLLIDRHEQLEELSAEDEPLIEDSAHLVHEASRRPIEDPYLLEDYIASLKPQKKDHRAMLREAAIATGVVGSTVLNVAPCPEAFLEQARSRFKLRLAGLAVAAAAALVFAAVHPLLIFASPALGYVVDWPYRRSLTRLRWYGIKLGFFEKPSKSGLMARPSARAS
;
A
#
# COMPACT_ATOMS: atom_id res chain seq x y z
N MET A 1 4.18 9.91 -15.74
CA MET A 1 3.25 9.98 -14.58
C MET A 1 3.96 10.20 -13.24
N ALA A 2 5.01 9.44 -12.89
CA ALA A 2 5.73 9.63 -11.63
C ALA A 2 6.32 11.04 -11.45
N SER A 3 6.86 11.64 -12.50
CA SER A 3 7.31 13.05 -12.48
C SER A 3 6.15 14.03 -12.21
N ALA A 4 4.97 13.79 -12.78
CA ALA A 4 3.79 14.60 -12.51
C ALA A 4 3.32 14.45 -11.06
N LEU A 5 3.43 13.25 -10.47
CA LEU A 5 3.17 13.02 -9.06
C LEU A 5 4.17 13.80 -8.19
N ALA A 6 5.46 13.75 -8.51
CA ALA A 6 6.50 14.50 -7.80
C ALA A 6 6.27 16.01 -7.86
N ALA A 7 5.82 16.53 -9.01
CA ALA A 7 5.42 17.92 -9.17
C ALA A 7 4.16 18.27 -8.34
N SER A 8 3.20 17.35 -8.27
CA SER A 8 1.92 17.55 -7.56
C SER A 8 2.06 17.49 -6.04
N LEU A 9 2.96 16.64 -5.52
CA LEU A 9 3.11 16.39 -4.10
C LEU A 9 4.42 16.97 -3.58
N THR A 10 4.32 18.10 -2.88
CA THR A 10 5.48 18.78 -2.25
C THR A 10 6.30 17.89 -1.32
N GLN A 11 5.70 16.82 -0.78
CA GLN A 11 6.31 15.79 0.04
C GLN A 11 7.45 15.04 -0.67
N LEU A 12 7.44 15.01 -2.01
CA LEU A 12 8.43 14.33 -2.84
C LEU A 12 9.62 15.22 -3.21
N ARG A 13 9.64 16.50 -2.81
CA ARG A 13 10.75 17.40 -3.10
C ARG A 13 12.07 16.87 -2.51
N GLY A 14 13.09 16.77 -3.36
CA GLY A 14 14.43 16.28 -3.00
C GLY A 14 14.57 14.75 -2.97
N VAL A 15 13.53 14.00 -3.32
CA VAL A 15 13.58 12.52 -3.45
C VAL A 15 13.01 12.01 -4.78
N GLU A 16 12.92 12.90 -5.77
CA GLU A 16 12.37 12.61 -7.11
C GLU A 16 13.18 11.54 -7.82
N ARG A 17 14.51 11.57 -7.67
CA ARG A 17 15.40 10.56 -8.26
C ARG A 17 15.07 9.17 -7.73
N GLN A 18 14.90 9.02 -6.42
CA GLN A 18 14.58 7.73 -5.79
C GLN A 18 13.22 7.22 -6.25
N LEU A 19 12.23 8.12 -6.38
CA LEU A 19 10.92 7.78 -6.95
C LEU A 19 11.06 7.21 -8.37
N LEU A 20 11.78 7.90 -9.25
CA LEU A 20 11.99 7.47 -10.63
C LEU A 20 12.79 6.16 -10.72
N GLU A 21 13.84 6.01 -9.92
CA GLU A 21 14.59 4.76 -9.80
C GLU A 21 13.66 3.60 -9.40
N GLY A 22 12.76 3.83 -8.45
CA GLY A 22 11.79 2.83 -8.03
C GLY A 22 10.79 2.42 -9.12
N VAL A 23 10.44 3.33 -10.03
CA VAL A 23 9.54 3.00 -11.16
C VAL A 23 10.22 2.10 -12.18
N VAL A 24 11.52 2.31 -12.41
CA VAL A 24 12.29 1.60 -13.45
C VAL A 24 12.86 0.27 -12.94
N GLU A 25 13.21 0.20 -11.65
CA GLU A 25 13.93 -0.95 -11.08
C GLU A 25 13.25 -2.32 -11.27
N PRO A 26 11.92 -2.49 -11.17
CA PRO A 26 11.28 -3.80 -11.37
C PRO A 26 11.51 -4.42 -12.77
N ASP A 27 11.74 -3.59 -13.80
CA ASP A 27 12.04 -4.07 -15.14
C ASP A 27 13.52 -4.46 -15.32
N VAL A 28 14.41 -3.79 -14.59
CA VAL A 28 15.86 -4.07 -14.59
C VAL A 28 16.19 -5.27 -13.70
N VAL A 29 15.64 -5.30 -12.50
CA VAL A 29 15.82 -6.33 -11.48
C VAL A 29 14.45 -6.82 -11.04
N ARG A 30 14.01 -7.90 -11.69
CA ARG A 30 12.69 -8.50 -11.43
C ARG A 30 12.54 -8.91 -9.97
N ASP A 31 11.41 -8.53 -9.39
CA ASP A 31 10.99 -9.08 -8.12
C ASP A 31 10.77 -10.59 -8.23
N THR A 32 11.07 -11.29 -7.15
CA THR A 32 10.90 -12.73 -7.06
C THR A 32 10.01 -13.10 -5.88
N LYS A 33 9.29 -14.21 -6.02
CA LYS A 33 8.51 -14.82 -4.94
C LYS A 33 8.86 -16.28 -4.80
N ILE A 34 8.76 -16.79 -3.58
CA ILE A 34 8.90 -18.23 -3.31
C ILE A 34 7.54 -18.89 -3.51
N VAL A 35 7.49 -19.89 -4.39
CA VAL A 35 6.32 -20.73 -4.62
C VAL A 35 6.61 -22.14 -4.11
N SER A 36 5.69 -22.66 -3.30
CA SER A 36 5.75 -24.03 -2.82
C SER A 36 5.09 -24.98 -3.81
N GLY A 37 5.88 -25.90 -4.36
CA GLY A 37 5.38 -27.06 -5.09
C GLY A 37 5.32 -28.30 -4.20
N ARG A 38 4.79 -29.41 -4.72
CA ARG A 38 4.55 -30.67 -3.97
C ARG A 38 5.72 -31.17 -3.10
N ARG A 39 6.98 -30.84 -3.41
CA ARG A 39 8.16 -31.23 -2.62
C ARG A 39 9.30 -30.20 -2.60
N ARG A 40 9.13 -29.00 -3.20
CA ARG A 40 10.23 -28.03 -3.35
C ARG A 40 9.72 -26.60 -3.29
N LEU A 41 10.48 -25.76 -2.62
CA LEU A 41 10.37 -24.30 -2.73
C LEU A 41 11.17 -23.87 -3.95
N ARG A 42 10.59 -23.02 -4.79
CA ARG A 42 11.28 -22.42 -5.94
C ARG A 42 11.04 -20.92 -5.95
N GLU A 43 12.10 -20.19 -6.24
CA GLU A 43 12.04 -18.77 -6.51
C GLU A 43 11.58 -18.57 -7.97
N VAL A 44 10.55 -17.76 -8.17
CA VAL A 44 10.02 -17.44 -9.49
C VAL A 44 9.83 -15.93 -9.63
N PRO A 45 10.03 -15.36 -10.83
CA PRO A 45 9.74 -13.96 -11.08
C PRO A 45 8.27 -13.63 -10.81
N VAL A 46 8.05 -12.45 -10.25
CA VAL A 46 6.73 -11.88 -10.05
C VAL A 46 6.15 -11.49 -11.39
N LYS A 47 4.86 -11.79 -11.59
CA LYS A 47 4.15 -11.34 -12.78
C LYS A 47 3.67 -9.91 -12.56
N HIS A 48 3.97 -9.05 -13.52
CA HIS A 48 3.53 -7.64 -13.49
C HIS A 48 2.04 -7.46 -13.87
N HIS A 49 1.33 -8.57 -14.16
CA HIS A 49 -0.09 -8.56 -14.44
C HIS A 49 -0.85 -9.61 -13.64
N GLY A 50 -2.11 -9.29 -13.31
CA GLY A 50 -3.01 -10.16 -12.57
C GLY A 50 -2.89 -10.00 -11.05
N VAL A 51 -3.27 -11.05 -10.31
CA VAL A 51 -3.34 -11.02 -8.83
C VAL A 51 -1.98 -10.71 -8.18
N ASP A 52 -0.88 -11.14 -8.80
CA ASP A 52 0.47 -10.85 -8.31
C ASP A 52 0.76 -9.35 -8.36
N ALA A 53 0.39 -8.64 -9.43
CA ALA A 53 0.62 -7.21 -9.57
C ALA A 53 -0.10 -6.41 -8.48
N VAL A 54 -1.37 -6.73 -8.22
CA VAL A 54 -2.16 -6.10 -7.14
C VAL A 54 -1.50 -6.31 -5.79
N LYS A 55 -1.08 -7.54 -5.49
CA LYS A 55 -0.42 -7.88 -4.23
C LYS A 55 0.88 -7.10 -4.04
N TRP A 56 1.73 -7.06 -5.06
CA TRP A 56 3.03 -6.39 -4.99
C TRP A 56 2.91 -4.86 -4.98
N ALA A 57 1.95 -4.31 -5.74
CA ALA A 57 1.59 -2.89 -5.66
C ALA A 57 1.23 -2.49 -4.23
N TYR A 58 0.32 -3.24 -3.59
CA TYR A 58 -0.10 -2.96 -2.23
C TYR A 58 1.03 -3.18 -1.21
N GLU A 59 1.83 -4.25 -1.36
CA GLU A 59 2.97 -4.53 -0.50
C GLU A 59 4.01 -3.40 -0.55
N TYR A 60 4.33 -2.90 -1.74
CA TYR A 60 5.22 -1.77 -1.90
C TYR A 60 4.63 -0.47 -1.37
N ALA A 61 3.33 -0.22 -1.57
CA ALA A 61 2.65 0.94 -0.99
C ALA A 61 2.68 0.91 0.55
N TRP A 62 2.47 -0.27 1.15
CA TRP A 62 2.59 -0.47 2.59
C TRP A 62 3.99 -0.20 3.10
N ARG A 63 5.01 -0.78 2.45
CA ARG A 63 6.42 -0.57 2.82
C ARG A 63 6.83 0.89 2.67
N ALA A 64 6.41 1.55 1.59
CA ALA A 64 6.63 2.97 1.35
C ALA A 64 6.02 3.81 2.47
N ARG A 65 4.77 3.53 2.86
CA ARG A 65 4.09 4.19 3.98
C ARG A 65 4.87 4.03 5.28
N MET A 66 5.31 2.81 5.60
CA MET A 66 6.06 2.54 6.82
C MET A 66 7.42 3.27 6.82
N ALA A 67 8.11 3.34 5.69
CA ALA A 67 9.35 4.09 5.55
C ALA A 67 9.11 5.60 5.71
N TRP A 68 8.03 6.12 5.10
CA TRP A 68 7.62 7.52 5.21
C TRP A 68 7.37 7.93 6.66
N LEU A 69 6.61 7.13 7.41
CA LEU A 69 6.30 7.34 8.83
C LEU A 69 7.56 7.29 9.72
N LYS A 70 8.61 6.60 9.29
CA LYS A 70 9.91 6.56 9.99
C LYS A 70 10.81 7.76 9.65
N GLY A 71 10.40 8.61 8.71
CA GLY A 71 11.21 9.73 8.20
C GLY A 71 12.23 9.33 7.14
N ASP A 72 12.27 8.07 6.70
CA ASP A 72 13.14 7.60 5.63
C ASP A 72 12.53 7.94 4.27
N ARG A 73 12.67 9.21 3.87
CA ARG A 73 12.07 9.75 2.64
C ARG A 73 12.60 9.10 1.38
N GLY A 74 13.90 8.78 1.34
CA GLY A 74 14.54 8.18 0.17
C GLY A 74 14.00 6.78 -0.10
N SER A 75 13.99 5.92 0.92
CA SER A 75 13.41 4.58 0.77
C SER A 75 11.90 4.63 0.53
N ALA A 76 11.19 5.56 1.19
CA ALA A 76 9.76 5.74 0.96
C ALA A 76 9.45 6.08 -0.49
N ALA A 77 10.18 7.04 -1.08
CA ALA A 77 10.02 7.43 -2.48
C ALA A 77 10.34 6.27 -3.43
N LYS A 78 11.44 5.55 -3.19
CA LYS A 78 11.82 4.39 -4.02
C LYS A 78 10.78 3.28 -3.96
N LEU A 79 10.31 2.92 -2.77
CA LEU A 79 9.25 1.91 -2.60
C LEU A 79 7.92 2.37 -3.21
N LEU A 80 7.59 3.67 -3.11
CA LEU A 80 6.42 4.22 -3.77
C LEU A 80 6.56 4.10 -5.29
N GLY A 81 7.74 4.40 -5.85
CA GLY A 81 8.02 4.21 -7.27
C GLY A 81 7.74 2.79 -7.73
N ARG A 82 8.18 1.78 -6.96
CA ARG A 82 7.89 0.37 -7.25
C ARG A 82 6.40 0.04 -7.17
N ALA A 83 5.68 0.61 -6.20
CA ALA A 83 4.23 0.45 -6.11
C ALA A 83 3.53 1.01 -7.36
N LEU A 84 3.96 2.20 -7.80
CA LEU A 84 3.42 2.87 -8.98
C LEU A 84 3.70 2.10 -10.26
N HIS A 85 4.88 1.52 -10.41
CA HIS A 85 5.21 0.60 -11.51
C HIS A 85 4.17 -0.51 -11.61
N TYR A 86 3.94 -1.28 -10.53
CA TYR A 86 2.97 -2.39 -10.55
C TYR A 86 1.53 -1.94 -10.81
N VAL A 87 1.14 -0.76 -10.32
CA VAL A 87 -0.19 -0.18 -10.57
C VAL A 87 -0.35 0.20 -12.04
N GLN A 88 0.65 0.86 -12.62
CA GLN A 88 0.66 1.26 -14.04
C GLN A 88 0.66 0.03 -14.94
N ASP A 89 1.51 -0.96 -14.64
CA ASP A 89 1.56 -2.26 -15.32
C ASP A 89 0.27 -3.07 -15.18
N TYR A 90 -0.48 -2.89 -14.10
CA TYR A 90 -1.78 -3.55 -13.95
C TYR A 90 -2.86 -2.88 -14.81
N CYS A 91 -2.82 -1.54 -14.95
CA CYS A 91 -3.71 -0.79 -15.83
C CYS A 91 -3.47 -1.10 -17.31
N VAL A 92 -2.22 -1.41 -17.69
CA VAL A 92 -1.87 -1.79 -19.06
C VAL A 92 -1.94 -3.32 -19.24
N GLY A 93 -2.84 -3.83 -20.08
CA GLY A 93 -2.91 -5.28 -20.33
C GLY A 93 -1.57 -5.89 -20.84
N ARG A 94 -1.38 -7.22 -20.70
CA ARG A 94 -0.18 -7.94 -21.20
C ARG A 94 0.18 -7.52 -22.64
N GLY A 95 1.46 -7.22 -22.87
CA GLY A 95 2.02 -6.99 -24.21
C GLY A 95 2.06 -5.53 -24.66
N LEU A 96 1.97 -4.56 -23.75
CA LEU A 96 1.89 -3.15 -24.12
C LEU A 96 3.02 -2.23 -23.63
N LEU A 97 3.87 -2.60 -22.66
CA LEU A 97 4.97 -1.70 -22.25
C LEU A 97 6.31 -2.10 -22.88
N ILE A 98 6.68 -3.38 -22.90
CA ILE A 98 7.94 -3.81 -23.54
C ILE A 98 7.88 -3.67 -25.06
N ASP A 99 6.78 -4.09 -25.71
CA ASP A 99 6.61 -3.96 -27.18
C ASP A 99 6.18 -2.56 -27.64
N ARG A 100 5.88 -1.62 -26.72
CA ARG A 100 5.51 -0.23 -27.10
C ARG A 100 6.35 0.87 -26.47
N HIS A 101 7.44 0.58 -25.77
CA HIS A 101 8.40 1.65 -25.50
C HIS A 101 8.90 2.26 -26.82
N GLU A 102 9.11 1.44 -27.86
CA GLU A 102 9.38 1.89 -29.23
C GLU A 102 8.18 2.64 -29.87
N GLN A 103 6.95 2.13 -29.74
CA GLN A 103 5.76 2.80 -30.32
C GLN A 103 5.36 4.09 -29.59
N LEU A 104 5.65 4.24 -28.29
CA LEU A 104 5.43 5.47 -27.51
C LEU A 104 6.46 6.55 -27.84
N GLU A 105 7.69 6.18 -28.18
CA GLU A 105 8.69 7.12 -28.70
C GLU A 105 8.31 7.61 -30.11
N GLU A 106 7.70 6.76 -30.94
CA GLU A 106 7.23 7.10 -32.30
C GLU A 106 5.94 7.95 -32.30
N LEU A 107 5.08 7.81 -31.28
CA LEU A 107 3.84 8.59 -31.10
C LEU A 107 4.05 9.97 -30.43
N SER A 108 5.26 10.25 -29.95
CA SER A 108 5.55 11.41 -29.08
C SER A 108 5.36 12.80 -29.72
N ALA A 109 5.26 12.88 -31.05
CA ALA A 109 5.01 14.15 -31.74
C ALA A 109 3.51 14.55 -31.84
N GLU A 110 2.57 13.60 -31.73
CA GLU A 110 1.13 13.88 -31.87
C GLU A 110 0.36 13.90 -30.52
N ASP A 111 0.98 13.38 -29.44
CA ASP A 111 0.33 13.09 -28.16
C ASP A 111 0.70 14.03 -26.99
N GLU A 112 1.37 15.16 -27.25
CA GLU A 112 1.65 16.19 -26.24
C GLU A 112 0.42 16.59 -25.39
N PRO A 113 -0.81 16.72 -25.97
CA PRO A 113 -2.03 16.96 -25.20
C PRO A 113 -2.39 15.82 -24.22
N LEU A 114 -2.05 14.56 -24.53
CA LEU A 114 -2.33 13.41 -23.64
C LEU A 114 -1.40 13.39 -22.43
N ILE A 115 -0.17 13.87 -22.58
CA ILE A 115 0.79 13.99 -21.48
C ILE A 115 0.34 15.07 -20.51
N GLU A 116 -0.11 16.22 -21.01
CA GLU A 116 -0.65 17.32 -20.20
C GLU A 116 -1.92 16.89 -19.45
N ASP A 117 -2.86 16.20 -20.13
CA ASP A 117 -4.06 15.64 -19.50
C ASP A 117 -3.70 14.62 -18.40
N SER A 118 -2.70 13.76 -18.64
CA SER A 118 -2.23 12.80 -17.63
C SER A 118 -1.65 13.50 -16.39
N ALA A 119 -0.92 14.60 -16.55
CA ALA A 119 -0.39 15.37 -15.43
C ALA A 119 -1.50 16.05 -14.62
N HIS A 120 -2.49 16.63 -15.32
CA HIS A 120 -3.68 17.20 -14.68
C HIS A 120 -4.45 16.14 -13.88
N LEU A 121 -4.68 14.95 -14.45
CA LEU A 121 -5.36 13.83 -13.80
C LEU A 121 -4.62 13.33 -12.56
N VAL A 122 -3.29 13.21 -12.62
CA VAL A 122 -2.47 12.85 -11.45
C VAL A 122 -2.67 13.87 -10.33
N HIS A 123 -2.59 15.16 -10.67
CA HIS A 123 -2.77 16.24 -9.72
C HIS A 123 -4.18 16.24 -9.12
N GLU A 124 -5.23 16.12 -9.92
CA GLU A 124 -6.62 16.08 -9.45
C GLU A 124 -6.87 14.87 -8.53
N ALA A 125 -6.45 13.68 -8.96
CA ALA A 125 -6.60 12.46 -8.20
C ALA A 125 -5.82 12.48 -6.88
N SER A 126 -4.66 13.17 -6.84
CA SER A 126 -3.84 13.31 -5.62
C SER A 126 -4.52 14.10 -4.49
N ARG A 127 -5.63 14.81 -4.79
CA ARG A 127 -6.41 15.56 -3.79
C ARG A 127 -7.37 14.68 -2.98
N ARG A 128 -7.54 13.41 -3.35
CA ARG A 128 -8.49 12.48 -2.73
C ARG A 128 -7.78 11.22 -2.22
N PRO A 129 -6.91 11.34 -1.21
CA PRO A 129 -6.23 10.18 -0.64
C PRO A 129 -7.25 9.24 0.04
N ILE A 130 -6.97 7.95 -0.01
CA ILE A 130 -7.74 6.92 0.70
C ILE A 130 -7.24 6.83 2.14
N GLU A 131 -8.15 6.86 3.11
CA GLU A 131 -7.79 6.85 4.54
C GLU A 131 -7.53 5.44 5.10
N ASP A 132 -8.21 4.42 4.55
CA ASP A 132 -8.14 3.04 5.05
C ASP A 132 -7.20 2.21 4.17
N PRO A 133 -6.14 1.59 4.72
CA PRO A 133 -5.26 0.71 3.94
C PRO A 133 -5.99 -0.44 3.25
N TYR A 134 -7.10 -0.94 3.82
CA TYR A 134 -7.89 -1.98 3.16
C TYR A 134 -8.65 -1.46 1.95
N LEU A 135 -9.12 -0.21 1.99
CA LEU A 135 -9.76 0.42 0.84
C LEU A 135 -8.74 0.73 -0.26
N LEU A 136 -7.47 0.95 0.08
CA LEU A 136 -6.40 1.07 -0.91
C LEU A 136 -6.16 -0.27 -1.62
N GLU A 137 -6.11 -1.38 -0.89
CA GLU A 137 -5.99 -2.72 -1.46
C GLU A 137 -7.16 -3.03 -2.39
N ASP A 138 -8.39 -2.77 -1.92
CA ASP A 138 -9.62 -2.93 -2.71
C ASP A 138 -9.62 -2.03 -3.95
N TYR A 139 -9.14 -0.78 -3.82
CA TYR A 139 -9.01 0.16 -4.93
C TYR A 139 -8.07 -0.38 -6.00
N ILE A 140 -6.85 -0.81 -5.63
CA ILE A 140 -5.88 -1.37 -6.57
C ILE A 140 -6.44 -2.63 -7.25
N ALA A 141 -7.12 -3.50 -6.48
CA ALA A 141 -7.76 -4.70 -7.02
C ALA A 141 -8.93 -4.40 -7.97
N SER A 142 -9.58 -3.24 -7.83
CA SER A 142 -10.71 -2.82 -8.66
C SER A 142 -10.31 -2.21 -10.01
N LEU A 143 -9.03 -1.84 -10.17
CA LEU A 143 -8.51 -1.29 -11.43
C LEU A 143 -8.73 -2.29 -12.56
N LYS A 144 -9.19 -1.79 -13.71
CA LYS A 144 -9.52 -2.65 -14.86
C LYS A 144 -8.37 -2.63 -15.86
N PRO A 145 -7.72 -3.77 -16.16
CA PRO A 145 -6.71 -3.83 -17.20
C PRO A 145 -7.33 -3.49 -18.56
N GLN A 146 -6.95 -2.35 -19.13
CA GLN A 146 -7.40 -1.93 -20.44
C GLN A 146 -6.45 -2.50 -21.50
N LYS A 147 -7.02 -3.05 -22.58
CA LYS A 147 -6.24 -3.80 -23.61
C LYS A 147 -6.19 -3.11 -24.97
N LYS A 148 -7.14 -2.22 -25.28
CA LYS A 148 -7.36 -1.70 -26.63
C LYS A 148 -7.41 -0.18 -26.73
N ASP A 149 -7.76 0.50 -25.64
CA ASP A 149 -7.93 1.95 -25.61
C ASP A 149 -6.78 2.59 -24.83
N HIS A 150 -5.79 3.14 -25.54
CA HIS A 150 -4.61 3.79 -24.94
C HIS A 150 -4.97 4.99 -24.09
N ARG A 151 -6.00 5.77 -24.47
CA ARG A 151 -6.43 6.93 -23.69
C ARG A 151 -7.05 6.49 -22.38
N ALA A 152 -7.91 5.48 -22.41
CA ALA A 152 -8.46 4.91 -21.18
C ALA A 152 -7.38 4.26 -20.30
N MET A 153 -6.39 3.59 -20.89
CA MET A 153 -5.23 3.03 -20.18
C MET A 153 -4.44 4.13 -19.45
N LEU A 154 -4.03 5.17 -20.17
CA LEU A 154 -3.24 6.28 -19.62
C LEU A 154 -4.03 7.04 -18.55
N ARG A 155 -5.32 7.29 -18.79
CA ARG A 155 -6.22 7.93 -17.82
C ARG A 155 -6.32 7.13 -16.52
N GLU A 156 -6.55 5.83 -16.60
CA GLU A 156 -6.66 4.96 -15.42
C GLU A 156 -5.33 4.93 -14.63
N ALA A 157 -4.21 4.77 -15.34
CA ALA A 157 -2.88 4.75 -14.74
C ALA A 157 -2.50 6.11 -14.10
N ALA A 158 -2.89 7.23 -14.71
CA ALA A 158 -2.69 8.57 -14.17
C ALA A 158 -3.49 8.79 -12.88
N ILE A 159 -4.78 8.45 -12.89
CA ILE A 159 -5.65 8.54 -11.72
C ILE A 159 -5.11 7.66 -10.59
N ALA A 160 -4.80 6.39 -10.90
CA ALA A 160 -4.28 5.46 -9.91
C ALA A 160 -2.94 5.92 -9.33
N THR A 161 -2.07 6.52 -10.15
CA THR A 161 -0.82 7.13 -9.69
C THR A 161 -1.07 8.24 -8.66
N GLY A 162 -2.01 9.16 -8.95
CA GLY A 162 -2.39 10.23 -8.04
C GLY A 162 -2.98 9.72 -6.72
N VAL A 163 -3.94 8.78 -6.79
CA VAL A 163 -4.59 8.19 -5.61
C VAL A 163 -3.59 7.44 -4.74
N VAL A 164 -2.81 6.51 -5.31
CA VAL A 164 -1.86 5.69 -4.55
C VAL A 164 -0.75 6.56 -3.95
N GLY A 165 -0.19 7.48 -4.73
CA GLY A 165 0.87 8.39 -4.28
C GLY A 165 0.44 9.27 -3.12
N SER A 166 -0.72 9.94 -3.26
CA SER A 166 -1.27 10.80 -2.19
C SER A 166 -1.66 10.00 -0.95
N THR A 167 -2.21 8.79 -1.12
CA THR A 167 -2.59 7.89 -0.01
C THR A 167 -1.38 7.48 0.81
N VAL A 168 -0.29 7.07 0.16
CA VAL A 168 0.95 6.64 0.85
C VAL A 168 1.60 7.81 1.59
N LEU A 169 1.61 8.99 0.98
CA LEU A 169 2.27 10.18 1.54
C LEU A 169 1.33 11.04 2.41
N ASN A 170 0.11 10.59 2.66
CA ASN A 170 -0.91 11.33 3.38
C ASN A 170 -0.45 11.67 4.82
N VAL A 171 -0.50 12.95 5.19
CA VAL A 171 -0.11 13.42 6.53
C VAL A 171 -1.31 13.61 7.47
N ALA A 172 -2.51 13.25 7.03
CA ALA A 172 -3.72 13.35 7.86
C ALA A 172 -3.59 12.55 9.16
N PRO A 173 -4.16 13.04 10.27
CA PRO A 173 -4.21 12.31 11.52
C PRO A 173 -5.05 11.03 11.39
N CYS A 174 -4.83 10.07 12.28
CA CYS A 174 -5.64 8.86 12.34
C CYS A 174 -7.11 9.21 12.65
N PRO A 175 -8.08 8.71 11.87
CA PRO A 175 -9.50 8.89 12.18
C PRO A 175 -9.85 8.34 13.57
N GLU A 176 -10.59 9.10 14.39
CA GLU A 176 -10.98 8.67 15.74
C GLU A 176 -11.79 7.36 15.72
N ALA A 177 -12.58 7.15 14.67
CA ALA A 177 -13.32 5.90 14.45
C ALA A 177 -12.40 4.65 14.43
N PHE A 178 -11.16 4.77 13.93
CA PHE A 178 -10.19 3.66 13.95
C PHE A 178 -9.64 3.42 15.36
N LEU A 179 -9.43 4.48 16.14
CA LEU A 179 -9.01 4.39 17.54
C LEU A 179 -10.09 3.73 18.40
N GLU A 180 -11.34 4.20 18.28
CA GLU A 180 -12.48 3.63 18.98
C GLU A 180 -12.71 2.17 18.62
N GLN A 181 -12.63 1.85 17.32
CA GLN A 181 -12.74 0.47 16.86
C GLN A 181 -11.64 -0.41 17.47
N ALA A 182 -10.38 0.04 17.47
CA ALA A 182 -9.28 -0.72 18.06
C ALA A 182 -9.46 -0.93 19.57
N ARG A 183 -9.91 0.10 20.32
CA ARG A 183 -10.23 -0.01 21.76
C ARG A 183 -11.36 -1.00 22.02
N SER A 184 -12.43 -0.95 21.23
CA SER A 184 -13.57 -1.88 21.33
C SER A 184 -13.14 -3.32 21.03
N ARG A 185 -12.39 -3.53 19.94
CA ARG A 185 -11.88 -4.86 19.57
C ARG A 185 -10.87 -5.41 20.56
N PHE A 186 -10.09 -4.57 21.23
CA PHE A 186 -9.22 -5.00 22.33
C PHE A 186 -10.02 -5.59 23.50
N LYS A 187 -11.11 -4.92 23.93
CA LYS A 187 -11.99 -5.42 24.99
C LYS A 187 -12.63 -6.76 24.59
N LEU A 188 -13.15 -6.86 23.36
CA LEU A 188 -13.74 -8.08 22.84
C LEU A 188 -12.71 -9.22 22.72
N ARG A 189 -11.47 -8.92 22.36
CA ARG A 189 -10.37 -9.89 22.34
C ARG A 189 -10.09 -10.44 23.74
N LEU A 190 -9.99 -9.58 24.76
CA LEU A 190 -9.75 -10.04 26.13
C LEU A 190 -10.87 -10.97 26.62
N ALA A 191 -12.12 -10.56 26.39
CA ALA A 191 -13.29 -11.40 26.72
C ALA A 191 -13.27 -12.73 25.95
N GLY A 192 -13.03 -12.69 24.64
CA GLY A 192 -12.99 -13.89 23.80
C GLY A 192 -11.83 -14.84 24.16
N LEU A 193 -10.66 -14.32 24.53
CA LEU A 193 -9.53 -15.13 25.00
C LEU A 193 -9.83 -15.81 26.34
N ALA A 194 -10.49 -15.11 27.27
CA ALA A 194 -10.93 -15.71 28.53
C ALA A 194 -11.94 -16.85 28.30
N VAL A 195 -12.92 -16.65 27.40
CA VAL A 195 -13.87 -17.69 27.01
C VAL A 195 -13.15 -18.86 26.33
N ALA A 196 -12.22 -18.60 25.42
CA ALA A 196 -11.44 -19.63 24.73
C ALA A 196 -10.59 -20.46 25.71
N ALA A 197 -9.98 -19.82 26.72
CA ALA A 197 -9.22 -20.49 27.76
C ALA A 197 -10.12 -21.38 28.63
N ALA A 198 -11.28 -20.88 29.06
CA ALA A 198 -12.26 -21.65 29.81
C ALA A 198 -12.74 -22.87 29.00
N ALA A 199 -13.07 -22.68 27.72
CA ALA A 199 -13.46 -23.77 26.82
C ALA A 199 -12.35 -24.81 26.65
N ALA A 200 -11.09 -24.38 26.53
CA ALA A 200 -9.94 -25.28 26.44
C ALA A 200 -9.79 -26.16 27.69
N LEU A 201 -10.02 -25.60 28.89
CA LEU A 201 -10.01 -26.38 30.15
C LEU A 201 -11.13 -27.42 30.18
N VAL A 202 -12.34 -27.06 29.76
CA VAL A 202 -13.47 -28.01 29.66
C VAL A 202 -13.18 -29.11 28.65
N PHE A 203 -12.65 -28.76 27.48
CA PHE A 203 -12.28 -29.74 26.46
C PHE A 203 -11.16 -30.68 26.91
N ALA A 204 -10.15 -30.17 27.62
CA ALA A 204 -9.09 -31.00 28.18
C ALA A 204 -9.62 -32.00 29.22
N ALA A 205 -10.66 -31.64 29.97
CA ALA A 205 -11.32 -32.55 30.92
C ALA A 205 -12.13 -33.65 30.23
N VAL A 206 -12.69 -33.41 29.03
CA VAL A 206 -13.41 -34.41 28.23
C VAL A 206 -12.45 -35.31 27.47
N HIS A 207 -11.46 -34.72 26.79
CA HIS A 207 -10.46 -35.47 26.05
C HIS A 207 -9.17 -34.63 25.88
N PRO A 208 -8.02 -35.08 26.43
CA PRO A 208 -6.79 -34.28 26.45
C PRO A 208 -6.32 -33.76 25.08
N LEU A 209 -6.56 -34.52 24.00
CA LEU A 209 -6.19 -34.11 22.64
C LEU A 209 -6.98 -32.90 22.10
N LEU A 210 -8.12 -32.54 22.69
CA LEU A 210 -8.91 -31.38 22.21
C LEU A 210 -8.26 -30.03 22.57
N ILE A 211 -7.26 -30.00 23.45
CA ILE A 211 -6.51 -28.78 23.75
C ILE A 211 -5.82 -28.19 22.52
N PHE A 212 -5.49 -29.02 21.53
CA PHE A 212 -4.86 -28.59 20.27
C PHE A 212 -5.81 -27.82 19.34
N ALA A 213 -7.12 -27.81 19.61
CA ALA A 213 -8.07 -26.94 18.90
C ALA A 213 -8.06 -25.49 19.43
N SER A 214 -7.52 -25.26 20.63
CA SER A 214 -7.53 -23.94 21.29
C SER A 214 -6.75 -22.83 20.55
N PRO A 215 -5.61 -23.09 19.87
CA PRO A 215 -4.90 -22.03 19.13
C PRO A 215 -5.70 -21.51 17.94
N ALA A 216 -6.46 -22.37 17.27
CA ALA A 216 -7.32 -21.97 16.15
C ALA A 216 -8.45 -21.04 16.64
N LEU A 217 -9.07 -21.37 17.78
CA LEU A 217 -10.09 -20.51 18.40
C LEU A 217 -9.49 -19.16 18.83
N GLY A 218 -8.31 -19.17 19.44
CA GLY A 218 -7.58 -17.96 19.78
C GLY A 218 -7.27 -17.09 18.56
N TYR A 219 -6.88 -17.68 17.44
CA TYR A 219 -6.63 -16.97 16.19
C TYR A 219 -7.89 -16.29 15.64
N VAL A 220 -9.03 -16.98 15.64
CA VAL A 220 -10.31 -16.42 15.19
C VAL A 220 -10.75 -15.23 16.05
N VAL A 221 -10.61 -15.34 17.38
CA VAL A 221 -10.90 -14.24 18.32
C VAL A 221 -9.97 -13.05 18.10
N ASP A 222 -8.70 -13.30 17.78
CA ASP A 222 -7.67 -12.28 17.63
C ASP A 222 -7.74 -11.55 16.27
N TRP A 223 -8.31 -12.18 15.24
CA TRP A 223 -8.32 -11.67 13.87
C TRP A 223 -8.91 -10.25 13.72
N PRO A 224 -10.10 -9.92 14.26
CA PRO A 224 -10.67 -8.57 14.12
C PRO A 224 -9.84 -7.50 14.84
N TYR A 225 -9.19 -7.87 15.93
CA TYR A 225 -8.28 -6.98 16.64
C TYR A 225 -7.03 -6.72 15.80
N ARG A 226 -6.39 -7.77 15.26
CA ARG A 226 -5.24 -7.61 14.34
C ARG A 226 -5.57 -6.70 13.16
N ARG A 227 -6.76 -6.86 12.57
CA ARG A 227 -7.23 -5.99 11.48
C ARG A 227 -7.28 -4.51 11.89
N SER A 228 -7.77 -4.23 13.09
CA SER A 228 -7.82 -2.87 13.64
C SER A 228 -6.41 -2.32 13.88
N LEU A 229 -5.48 -3.17 14.32
CA LEU A 229 -4.08 -2.78 14.52
C LEU A 229 -3.36 -2.45 13.22
N THR A 230 -3.68 -3.15 12.13
CA THR A 230 -3.15 -2.81 10.80
C THR A 230 -3.56 -1.39 10.40
N ARG A 231 -4.83 -1.00 10.63
CA ARG A 231 -5.27 0.39 10.40
C ARG A 231 -4.47 1.38 11.23
N LEU A 232 -4.26 1.12 12.53
CA LEU A 232 -3.46 2.00 13.38
C LEU A 232 -2.00 2.12 12.93
N ARG A 233 -1.39 1.00 12.51
CA ARG A 233 -0.02 0.98 11.99
C ARG A 233 0.13 1.84 10.74
N TRP A 234 -0.89 1.91 9.88
CA TRP A 234 -0.92 2.81 8.73
C TRP A 234 -0.75 4.30 9.09
N TYR A 235 -1.03 4.67 10.33
CA TYR A 235 -0.83 6.03 10.87
C TYR A 235 0.39 6.14 11.81
N GLY A 236 1.24 5.11 11.85
CA GLY A 236 2.45 5.10 12.69
C GLY A 236 2.18 4.84 14.17
N ILE A 237 0.94 4.49 14.54
CA ILE A 237 0.58 4.22 15.93
C ILE A 237 1.06 2.82 16.31
N LYS A 238 2.05 2.75 17.21
CA LYS A 238 2.58 1.49 17.74
C LYS A 238 1.76 1.02 18.94
N LEU A 239 1.61 -0.30 19.05
CA LEU A 239 0.98 -0.95 20.21
C LEU A 239 1.83 -0.74 21.47
N GLY A 240 1.19 -0.20 22.51
CA GLY A 240 1.80 0.05 23.82
C GLY A 240 1.30 1.35 24.47
N PHE A 241 0.88 2.31 23.66
CA PHE A 241 0.41 3.63 24.12
C PHE A 241 -1.00 3.90 23.62
N PHE A 242 -2.00 3.46 24.40
CA PHE A 242 -3.28 4.17 24.46
C PHE A 242 -3.19 5.30 25.51
N GLU A 243 -2.01 5.88 25.73
CA GLU A 243 -1.96 7.18 26.41
C GLU A 243 -2.63 8.20 25.51
N LYS A 244 -3.51 9.01 26.10
CA LYS A 244 -4.10 10.17 25.44
C LYS A 244 -3.02 10.90 24.65
N PRO A 245 -3.26 11.29 23.39
CA PRO A 245 -2.30 12.15 22.70
C PRO A 245 -2.06 13.38 23.58
N SER A 246 -0.84 13.53 24.07
CA SER A 246 -0.39 14.79 24.63
C SER A 246 -0.66 15.86 23.58
N LYS A 247 -1.32 16.96 23.99
CA LYS A 247 -1.62 18.12 23.14
C LYS A 247 -0.37 18.80 22.55
N SER A 248 0.83 18.27 22.76
CA SER A 248 2.10 18.83 22.31
C SER A 248 2.68 18.21 21.02
N GLY A 249 1.95 17.33 20.33
CA GLY A 249 2.43 16.71 19.06
C GLY A 249 2.19 17.54 17.79
N LEU A 250 1.72 18.79 17.91
CA LEU A 250 1.59 19.71 16.79
C LEU A 250 2.94 20.37 16.51
N MET A 251 3.45 20.14 15.30
CA MET A 251 4.51 20.89 14.62
C MET A 251 5.96 20.66 15.08
N ALA A 252 6.63 19.70 14.45
CA ALA A 252 8.00 19.97 14.00
C ALA A 252 7.89 20.84 12.73
N ARG A 253 7.81 22.17 12.90
CA ARG A 253 8.11 23.11 11.82
C ARG A 253 9.55 22.86 11.36
N PRO A 254 9.86 22.90 10.05
CA PRO A 254 11.25 23.01 9.63
C PRO A 254 11.77 24.34 10.16
N SER A 255 12.87 24.31 10.91
CA SER A 255 13.57 25.52 11.30
C SER A 255 14.08 26.20 10.05
N ALA A 256 13.47 27.31 9.68
CA ALA A 256 14.14 28.31 8.87
C ALA A 256 15.36 28.78 9.69
N ARG A 257 16.56 28.43 9.22
CA ARG A 257 17.73 29.27 9.45
C ARG A 257 18.22 29.71 8.08
N ALA A 258 17.92 30.97 7.80
CA ALA A 258 18.67 31.79 6.89
C ALA A 258 20.00 32.16 7.57
N SER A 259 21.10 31.85 6.90
CA SER A 259 22.35 32.62 6.82
C SER A 259 23.30 31.83 5.94
#